data_AF-A0A9E3VZL1-F1
#
_entry.id   AF-A0A9E3VZL1-F1
#
_cell.length_a   1.000
_cell.length_b   1.000
_cell.length_c   1.000
_cell.angle_alpha   90.00
_cell.angle_beta   90.00
_cell.angle_gamma   90.00
#
_symmetry.space_group_name_H-M   'P 1'
#
loop_
_entity.id
_entity.type
_entity.pdbx_description
1 polymer ?
#
loop_
_entity_poly.entity_id
_entity_poly.type
_entity_poly.pdbx_seq_one_letter_code
_entity_poly.pdbx_strand_id
1 'polypeptide(L)' 'MRQSRIYEKLTALKSVFKGDIFIDDATRLIYATDASAYREKPLAVVLPRDKNDIKKLIALAHETKTSLIPRAAGTS' A
#
# COMPACT_ATOMS: atom_id res chain seq x y z
N MET A 1 -15.28 -10.87 -1.78
CA MET A 1 -14.26 -11.89 -2.14
C MET A 1 -12.98 -11.36 -2.80
N ARG A 2 -12.87 -10.10 -3.31
CA ARG A 2 -11.59 -9.55 -3.82
C ARG A 2 -10.64 -9.03 -2.72
N GLN A 3 -11.18 -8.42 -1.65
CA GLN A 3 -10.36 -7.88 -0.57
C GLN A 3 -9.60 -8.96 0.22
N SER A 4 -10.15 -10.17 0.38
CA SER A 4 -9.46 -11.25 1.08
C SER A 4 -8.14 -11.65 0.41
N ARG A 5 -8.17 -11.81 -0.92
CA ARG A 5 -6.99 -12.24 -1.71
C ARG A 5 -5.83 -11.22 -1.67
N ILE A 6 -6.12 -9.92 -1.65
CA ILE A 6 -5.07 -8.90 -1.53
C ILE A 6 -4.43 -8.91 -0.14
N TYR A 7 -5.22 -9.08 0.93
CA TYR A 7 -4.67 -9.16 2.30
C TYR A 7 -3.82 -10.42 2.52
N GLU A 8 -4.22 -11.57 1.96
CA GLU A 8 -3.40 -12.79 1.98
C GLU A 8 -2.03 -12.55 1.31
N LYS A 9 -2.02 -11.94 0.13
CA LYS A 9 -0.77 -11.64 -0.59
C LYS A 9 0.09 -10.60 0.10
N LEU A 10 -0.50 -9.55 0.67
CA LEU A 10 0.23 -8.57 1.46
C LEU A 10 0.86 -9.21 2.69
N THR A 11 0.14 -10.12 3.35
CA THR A 11 0.65 -10.87 4.50
C THR A 11 1.82 -11.77 4.10
N ALA A 12 1.71 -12.49 2.98
CA ALA A 12 2.82 -13.29 2.46
C ALA A 12 4.03 -12.42 2.08
N LEU A 13 3.78 -11.25 1.47
CA LEU A 13 4.83 -10.32 1.06
C LEU A 13 5.65 -9.79 2.24
N LYS A 14 5.03 -9.59 3.42
CA LYS A 14 5.73 -9.10 4.64
C LYS A 14 7.00 -9.88 4.97
N SER A 15 7.04 -11.19 4.71
CA SER A 15 8.21 -12.04 5.01
C SER A 15 9.46 -11.70 4.21
N VAL A 16 9.29 -11.12 3.02
CA VAL A 16 10.38 -10.80 2.08
C VAL A 16 10.49 -9.30 1.80
N PHE A 17 9.62 -8.49 2.39
CA PHE A 17 9.57 -7.04 2.22
C PHE A 17 10.44 -6.37 3.29
N LYS A 18 11.35 -5.47 2.89
CA LYS A 18 12.25 -4.82 3.86
C LYS A 18 11.64 -3.59 4.52
N GLY A 19 10.72 -2.94 3.82
CA GLY A 19 9.92 -1.84 4.34
C GLY A 19 8.75 -2.30 5.19
N ASP A 20 7.82 -1.38 5.43
CA ASP A 20 6.66 -1.63 6.28
C ASP A 20 5.37 -1.76 5.45
N ILE A 21 4.47 -2.64 5.89
CA ILE A 21 3.14 -2.85 5.30
C ILE A 21 2.08 -2.76 6.40
N PHE A 22 1.26 -1.72 6.33
CA PHE A 22 0.19 -1.41 7.26
C PHE A 22 -1.17 -1.73 6.65
N ILE A 23 -1.92 -2.59 7.33
CA ILE A 23 -3.31 -2.97 6.99
C ILE A 23 -4.29 -2.58 8.10
N ASP A 24 -3.77 -2.05 9.21
CA ASP A 24 -4.55 -1.59 10.35
C ASP A 24 -5.32 -0.31 10.01
N ASP A 25 -6.46 -0.16 10.68
CA ASP A 25 -7.40 0.92 10.42
C ASP A 25 -6.86 2.30 10.80
N ALA A 26 -6.05 2.39 11.85
CA ALA A 26 -5.49 3.64 12.33
C ALA A 26 -4.56 4.27 11.28
N THR A 27 -3.58 3.50 10.80
CA THR A 27 -2.64 3.96 9.77
C THR A 27 -3.38 4.28 8.48
N ARG A 28 -4.29 3.41 8.04
CA ARG A 28 -5.07 3.66 6.82
C ARG A 28 -5.92 4.92 6.92
N LEU A 29 -6.43 5.26 8.11
CA LEU A 29 -7.19 6.49 8.32
C LEU A 29 -6.31 7.75 8.22
N ILE A 30 -5.09 7.70 8.77
CA ILE A 30 -4.11 8.81 8.66
C ILE A 30 -3.80 9.11 7.19
N TYR A 31 -3.71 8.07 6.36
CA TYR A 31 -3.43 8.19 4.93
C TYR A 31 -4.68 8.28 4.05
N ALA A 32 -5.90 8.30 4.63
CA ALA A 32 -7.15 8.38 3.87
C ALA A 32 -7.43 9.79 3.35
N THR A 33 -6.79 10.81 3.95
CA THR A 33 -6.88 12.19 3.50
C THR A 33 -5.67 12.53 2.65
N ASP A 34 -5.92 12.96 1.41
CA ASP A 34 -4.96 13.78 0.69
C ASP A 34 -5.10 15.25 1.14
N ALA A 35 -4.30 16.17 0.62
CA ALA A 35 -4.45 17.63 0.81
C ALA A 35 -5.75 18.20 0.18
N SER A 36 -6.78 17.37 -0.02
CA SER A 36 -8.06 17.71 -0.64
C SER A 36 -9.23 17.23 0.24
N ALA A 37 -10.44 17.71 -0.06
CA ALA A 37 -11.65 17.42 0.70
C ALA A 37 -12.15 15.96 0.58
N TYR A 38 -11.59 15.16 -0.33
CA TYR A 38 -12.03 13.78 -0.57
C TYR A 38 -11.25 12.79 0.29
N ARG A 39 -12.00 11.96 1.03
CA ARG A 39 -11.46 10.91 1.90
C ARG A 39 -11.69 9.54 1.28
N GLU A 40 -10.65 8.99 0.64
CA GLU A 40 -10.65 7.60 0.19
C GLU A 40 -9.72 6.77 1.07
N LYS A 41 -10.29 5.87 1.88
CA LYS A 41 -9.51 5.01 2.76
C LYS A 41 -8.78 3.96 1.91
N PRO A 42 -7.42 3.93 1.92
CA PRO A 42 -6.68 2.95 1.14
C PRO A 42 -6.91 1.53 1.66
N LEU A 43 -6.65 0.52 0.84
CA LEU A 43 -6.65 -0.89 1.26
C LEU A 43 -5.50 -1.21 2.21
N ALA A 44 -4.33 -0.64 1.94
CA ALA A 44 -3.12 -0.78 2.75
C ALA A 44 -2.22 0.45 2.52
N VAL A 45 -1.33 0.72 3.48
CA VAL A 45 -0.26 1.71 3.36
C VAL A 45 1.07 0.97 3.37
N VAL A 46 1.95 1.31 2.45
CA VAL A 46 3.26 0.63 2.29
C VAL A 46 4.38 1.66 2.27
N LEU A 47 5.42 1.42 3.07
CA LEU A 47 6.62 2.25 3.14
C LEU A 47 7.81 1.42 2.64
N PRO A 48 8.08 1.37 1.32
CA PRO A 48 9.17 0.58 0.77
C PRO A 48 10.53 1.16 1.19
N ARG A 49 11.51 0.29 1.49
CA ARG A 49 12.84 0.72 1.93
C ARG A 49 13.85 0.82 0.80
N ASP A 50 13.66 0.05 -0.27
CA ASP A 50 14.55 0.05 -1.43
C ASP A 50 13.81 -0.16 -2.77
N LYS A 51 14.56 -0.10 -3.87
CA LYS A 51 14.01 -0.30 -5.23
C LYS A 51 13.43 -1.70 -5.43
N ASN A 52 13.87 -2.71 -4.70
CA ASN A 52 13.36 -4.08 -4.83
C ASN A 52 11.99 -4.22 -4.17
N ASP A 53 11.76 -3.54 -3.05
CA ASP A 53 10.44 -3.44 -2.44
C ASP A 53 9.42 -2.84 -3.42
N ILE A 54 9.79 -1.75 -4.10
CA ILE A 54 8.93 -1.13 -5.12
C ILE A 54 8.58 -2.11 -6.25
N LYS A 55 9.57 -2.86 -6.78
CA LYS A 55 9.34 -3.88 -7.81
C LYS A 55 8.34 -4.95 -7.36
N LYS A 56 8.45 -5.41 -6.10
CA LYS A 56 7.52 -6.40 -5.53
C LYS A 56 6.10 -5.86 -5.42
N LEU A 57 5.94 -4.59 -5.02
CA LEU A 57 4.63 -3.92 -4.96
C LEU A 57 3.99 -3.81 -6.34
N ILE A 58 4.75 -3.40 -7.36
CA ILE A 58 4.26 -3.31 -8.75
C ILE A 58 3.80 -4.68 -9.25
N ALA A 59 4.59 -5.73 -9.02
CA ALA A 59 4.23 -7.09 -9.42
C ALA A 59 2.95 -7.57 -8.73
N LEU A 60 2.83 -7.35 -7.41
CA LEU A 60 1.63 -7.70 -6.65
C LEU A 60 0.41 -6.93 -7.15
N ALA A 61 0.53 -5.62 -7.36
CA ALA A 61 -0.55 -4.77 -7.83
C ALA A 61 -1.03 -5.16 -9.23
N HIS A 62 -0.12 -5.53 -10.13
CA HIS A 62 -0.46 -6.08 -11.43
C HIS A 62 -1.23 -7.41 -11.32
N GLU A 63 -0.77 -8.33 -10.46
CA GLU A 63 -1.42 -9.63 -10.27
C GLU A 63 -2.82 -9.49 -9.65
N THR A 64 -2.99 -8.58 -8.70
CA THR A 64 -4.26 -8.38 -7.98
C THR A 64 -5.16 -7.34 -8.63
N LYS A 65 -4.73 -6.74 -9.76
CA LYS A 65 -5.42 -5.63 -10.44
C LYS A 65 -5.76 -4.49 -9.48
N THR A 66 -4.80 -4.13 -8.63
CA THR A 66 -4.91 -3.06 -7.63
C THR A 66 -4.12 -1.83 -8.08
N SER A 67 -4.59 -0.64 -7.77
CA SER A 67 -3.87 0.60 -8.04
C SER A 67 -2.80 0.86 -6.98
N LEU A 68 -1.69 1.48 -7.39
CA LEU A 68 -0.69 2.05 -6.48
C LEU A 68 -0.72 3.56 -6.62
N ILE A 69 -0.86 4.26 -5.50
CA ILE A 69 -0.83 5.73 -5.45
C ILE A 69 0.46 6.11 -4.71
N PRO A 70 1.53 6.50 -5.44
CA PRO A 70 2.77 6.92 -4.79
C PRO A 70 2.54 8.24 -4.04
N ARG A 71 3.02 8.32 -2.80
CA ARG A 71 3.10 9.56 -2.03
C ARG A 71 4.54 9.81 -1.61
N ALA A 72 5.05 10.99 -1.94
CA ALA A 72 6.33 11.50 -1.45
C ALA A 72 6.08 12.55 -0.35
N ALA A 73 7.11 13.25 0.12
CA ALA A 73 7.03 14.23 1.20
C ALA A 73 6.20 15.51 0.90
N GLY A 74 5.43 15.54 -0.20
CA GLY A 74 4.54 16.66 -0.48
C GLY A 74 5.23 17.95 -0.96
N THR A 75 6.29 17.85 -1.77
CA THR A 75 6.79 19.00 -2.54
C THR A 75 6.62 18.71 -4.03
N SER A 76 5.74 19.49 -4.67
CA SER A 76 5.74 19.67 -6.13
C SER A 76 6.75 20.75 -6.52
#